data_AF-A0A7G9QW53-F1
#
_entry.id   AF-A0A7G9QW53-F1
#
_cell.length_a   1.000
_cell.length_b   1.000
_cell.length_c   1.000
_cell.angle_alpha   90.00
_cell.angle_beta   90.00
_cell.angle_gamma   90.00
#
_symmetry.space_group_name_H-M   'P 1'
#
loop_
_entity.id
_entity.type
_entity.pdbx_description
1 polymer ?
#
loop_
_entity_poly.entity_id
_entity_poly.type
_entity_poly.pdbx_seq_one_letter_code
_entity_poly.pdbx_strand_id
1 'polypeptide(L)'
;MIRDHNLTPPRKKLAPLVKVKLAASALAAVLAERMSEEEVGRMLREATGTQWSILTSIQYLPGKEALGVIAQLPDDWAEDGMTKEGLESITKAAAFLVANGHPKGTPLCASDMAKQYKGQKTV
;
A
#
# COMPACT_ATOMS: atom_id res chain seq x y z
N MET A 1 -25.10 -24.09 27.74
CA MET A 1 -25.13 -24.44 26.31
C MET A 1 -24.69 -23.20 25.54
N ILE A 2 -23.47 -23.24 24.99
CA ILE A 2 -22.78 -22.10 24.36
C ILE A 2 -23.44 -21.84 23.00
N ARG A 3 -23.80 -20.59 22.71
CA ARG A 3 -24.30 -20.16 21.40
C ARG A 3 -23.09 -19.69 20.57
N ASP A 4 -22.72 -20.48 19.59
CA ASP A 4 -21.71 -20.09 18.60
C ASP A 4 -22.20 -18.89 17.78
N HIS A 5 -21.62 -17.74 18.03
CA HIS A 5 -21.74 -16.56 17.18
C HIS A 5 -20.51 -16.49 16.29
N ASN A 6 -20.63 -16.98 15.05
CA ASN A 6 -19.65 -16.65 14.02
C ASN A 6 -20.32 -16.58 12.64
N LEU A 7 -21.09 -15.50 12.41
CA LEU A 7 -21.77 -15.21 11.13
C LEU A 7 -20.88 -14.44 10.14
N THR A 8 -19.56 -14.54 10.22
CA THR A 8 -18.68 -14.08 9.14
C THR A 8 -17.57 -15.10 8.89
N PRO A 9 -17.44 -15.64 7.65
CA PRO A 9 -16.30 -16.48 7.33
C PRO A 9 -15.02 -15.67 7.54
N PRO A 10 -13.94 -16.26 8.09
CA PRO A 10 -12.68 -15.55 8.26
C PRO A 10 -12.17 -15.11 6.89
N ARG A 11 -12.08 -13.79 6.67
CA ARG A 11 -11.44 -13.25 5.47
C ARG A 11 -10.02 -13.81 5.42
N LYS A 12 -9.68 -14.53 4.35
CA LYS A 12 -8.37 -15.15 4.16
C LYS A 12 -7.31 -14.06 4.31
N LYS A 13 -6.52 -14.08 5.38
CA LYS A 13 -5.47 -13.07 5.62
C LYS A 13 -4.45 -13.19 4.48
N LEU A 14 -4.26 -12.11 3.72
CA LEU A 14 -3.23 -12.07 2.69
C LEU A 14 -1.85 -12.26 3.32
N ALA A 15 -1.02 -13.09 2.68
CA ALA A 15 0.37 -13.26 3.08
C ALA A 15 1.11 -11.90 3.00
N PRO A 16 2.04 -11.61 3.93
CA PRO A 16 2.77 -10.34 3.94
C PRO A 16 3.43 -9.98 2.60
N LEU A 17 4.11 -10.93 1.93
CA LEU A 17 4.72 -10.69 0.62
C LEU A 17 3.69 -10.32 -0.46
N VAL A 18 2.50 -10.92 -0.44
CA VAL A 18 1.42 -10.58 -1.37
C VAL A 18 0.96 -9.14 -1.16
N LYS A 19 0.85 -8.69 0.10
CA LYS A 19 0.54 -7.28 0.40
C LYS A 19 1.64 -6.33 -0.07
N VAL A 20 2.91 -6.68 0.14
CA VAL A 20 4.06 -5.88 -0.34
C VAL A 20 4.00 -5.74 -1.85
N LYS A 21 3.84 -6.85 -2.58
CA LYS A 21 3.72 -6.84 -4.05
C LYS A 21 2.55 -5.97 -4.51
N LEU A 22 1.37 -6.14 -3.91
CA LEU A 22 0.19 -5.34 -4.25
C LEU A 22 0.41 -3.84 -4.00
N ALA A 23 0.96 -3.46 -2.84
CA ALA A 23 1.24 -2.07 -2.53
C ALA A 23 2.30 -1.46 -3.45
N ALA A 24 3.36 -2.22 -3.77
CA ALA A 24 4.42 -1.78 -4.66
C ALA A 24 3.91 -1.60 -6.10
N SER A 25 3.16 -2.57 -6.63
CA SER A 25 2.56 -2.47 -7.96
C SER A 25 1.57 -1.31 -8.08
N ALA A 26 0.73 -1.11 -7.06
CA ALA A 26 -0.18 0.02 -6.98
C ALA A 26 0.57 1.36 -7.07
N LEU A 27 1.60 1.53 -6.24
CA LEU A 27 2.40 2.77 -6.24
C LEU A 27 3.16 2.97 -7.55
N ALA A 28 3.79 1.92 -8.07
CA ALA A 28 4.51 1.98 -9.35
C ALA A 28 3.59 2.34 -10.52
N ALA A 29 2.36 1.81 -10.55
CA ALA A 29 1.39 2.12 -11.61
C ALA A 29 0.94 3.58 -11.58
N VAL A 30 0.71 4.16 -10.39
CA VAL A 30 0.37 5.59 -10.25
C VAL A 30 1.56 6.46 -10.64
N LEU A 31 2.77 6.16 -10.14
CA LEU A 31 3.97 6.94 -10.45
C LEU A 31 4.35 6.89 -11.94
N ALA A 32 4.01 5.80 -12.63
CA ALA A 32 4.22 5.64 -14.06
C ALA A 32 3.04 6.16 -14.92
N GLU A 33 2.04 6.81 -14.30
CA GLU A 33 0.83 7.32 -14.96
C GLU A 33 0.04 6.25 -15.75
N ARG A 34 0.22 4.97 -15.39
CA ARG A 34 -0.47 3.83 -16.03
C ARG A 34 -1.87 3.61 -15.46
N MET A 35 -2.11 4.08 -14.24
CA MET A 35 -3.40 4.00 -13.57
C MET A 35 -3.63 5.27 -12.76
N SER A 36 -4.86 5.76 -12.75
CA SER A 36 -5.32 6.78 -11.80
C SER A 36 -5.41 6.22 -10.38
N GLU A 37 -5.46 7.11 -9.39
CA GLU A 37 -5.64 6.73 -8.00
C GLU A 37 -6.97 6.02 -7.73
N GLU A 38 -8.04 6.41 -8.45
CA GLU A 38 -9.34 5.74 -8.37
C GLU A 38 -9.27 4.30 -8.89
N GLU A 39 -8.59 4.08 -10.02
CA GLU A 39 -8.42 2.75 -10.61
C GLU A 39 -7.60 1.83 -9.70
N VAL A 40 -6.51 2.34 -9.13
CA VAL A 40 -5.71 1.61 -8.15
C VAL A 40 -6.52 1.33 -6.88
N GLY A 41 -7.30 2.30 -6.40
CA GLY A 41 -8.18 2.12 -5.25
C GLY A 41 -9.22 1.03 -5.47
N ARG A 42 -9.77 0.90 -6.68
CA ARG A 42 -10.67 -0.20 -7.05
C ARG A 42 -9.93 -1.54 -7.07
N MET A 43 -8.79 -1.62 -7.76
CA MET A 43 -7.96 -2.82 -7.85
C MET A 43 -7.54 -3.33 -6.45
N LEU A 44 -7.10 -2.44 -5.57
CA LEU A 44 -6.68 -2.78 -4.20
C LEU A 44 -7.85 -3.33 -3.36
N ARG A 45 -9.06 -2.79 -3.51
CA ARG A 45 -10.25 -3.29 -2.81
C ARG A 45 -10.65 -4.67 -3.29
N GLU A 46 -10.60 -4.89 -4.60
CA GLU A 46 -10.88 -6.20 -5.21
C GLU A 46 -9.87 -7.26 -4.75
N ALA A 47 -8.58 -6.91 -4.73
CA ALA A 47 -7.52 -7.84 -4.36
C ALA A 47 -7.45 -8.14 -2.86
N THR A 48 -7.74 -7.16 -2.00
CA THR A 48 -7.57 -7.30 -0.54
C THR A 48 -8.86 -7.57 0.22
N GLY A 49 -10.02 -7.30 -0.38
CA GLY A 49 -11.31 -7.30 0.33
C GLY A 49 -11.38 -6.26 1.46
N THR A 50 -10.46 -5.30 1.50
CA THR A 50 -10.37 -4.21 2.49
C THR A 50 -10.28 -2.86 1.78
N GLN A 51 -10.55 -1.75 2.46
CA GLN A 51 -10.47 -0.40 1.88
C GLN A 51 -9.03 0.11 1.73
N TRP A 52 -8.13 -0.70 1.14
CA TRP A 52 -6.80 -0.23 0.78
C TRP A 52 -6.90 0.83 -0.33
N SER A 53 -6.25 1.97 -0.12
CA SER A 53 -6.08 3.03 -1.10
C SER A 53 -4.60 3.20 -1.44
N ILE A 54 -4.30 4.03 -2.44
CA ILE A 54 -2.92 4.41 -2.78
C ILE A 54 -2.16 4.95 -1.56
N LEU A 55 -2.83 5.74 -0.72
CA LEU A 55 -2.27 6.24 0.54
C LEU A 55 -1.93 5.11 1.51
N THR A 56 -2.81 4.12 1.64
CA THR A 56 -2.52 2.94 2.47
C THR A 56 -1.29 2.22 1.96
N SER A 57 -1.12 2.08 0.63
CA SER A 57 0.08 1.50 0.03
C SER A 57 1.34 2.31 0.36
N ILE A 58 1.30 3.63 0.20
CA ILE A 58 2.41 4.55 0.51
C ILE A 58 2.81 4.46 1.98
N GLN A 59 1.85 4.34 2.90
CA GLN A 59 2.13 4.22 4.34
C GLN A 59 2.57 2.82 4.77
N TYR A 60 2.08 1.79 4.08
CA TYR A 60 2.36 0.39 4.42
C TYR A 60 3.79 -0.02 4.03
N LEU A 61 4.25 0.37 2.84
CA LEU A 61 5.57 -0.02 2.31
C LEU A 61 6.76 0.30 3.23
N PRO A 62 6.89 1.51 3.82
CA PRO A 62 7.97 1.80 4.77
C PRO A 62 7.76 1.17 6.16
N GLY A 63 6.66 0.43 6.37
CA GLY A 63 6.33 -0.18 7.66
C GLY A 63 7.16 -1.43 7.98
N LYS A 64 7.24 -1.76 9.28
CA LYS A 64 8.02 -2.90 9.80
C LYS A 64 7.67 -4.24 9.15
N GLU A 65 6.39 -4.50 8.86
CA GLU A 65 5.95 -5.74 8.19
C GLU A 65 6.55 -5.83 6.79
N ALA A 66 6.42 -4.79 5.97
CA ALA A 66 6.92 -4.78 4.60
C ALA A 66 8.46 -4.85 4.55
N LEU A 67 9.15 -4.04 5.35
CA LEU A 67 10.62 -4.05 5.43
C LEU A 67 11.15 -5.42 5.90
N GLY A 68 10.51 -6.02 6.90
CA GLY A 68 10.90 -7.34 7.40
C GLY A 68 10.76 -8.44 6.35
N VAL A 69 9.73 -8.37 5.50
CA VAL A 69 9.53 -9.31 4.41
C VAL A 69 10.58 -9.13 3.32
N ILE A 70 10.81 -7.89 2.87
CA ILE A 70 11.78 -7.59 1.80
C ILE A 70 13.19 -8.02 2.22
N ALA A 71 13.57 -7.77 3.46
CA ALA A 71 14.89 -8.14 3.99
C ALA A 71 15.15 -9.67 4.01
N GLN A 72 14.09 -10.49 4.06
CA GLN A 72 14.19 -11.95 4.05
C GLN A 72 14.25 -12.54 2.63
N LEU A 73 14.05 -11.74 1.59
CA LEU A 73 14.16 -12.22 0.21
C LEU A 73 15.62 -12.46 -0.17
N PRO A 74 15.93 -13.53 -0.93
CA PRO A 74 17.23 -13.69 -1.59
C PRO A 74 17.57 -12.48 -2.46
N ASP A 75 18.86 -12.17 -2.61
CA ASP A 75 19.30 -11.00 -3.39
C ASP A 75 18.94 -11.11 -4.87
N ASP A 76 18.92 -12.33 -5.41
CA ASP A 76 18.51 -12.65 -6.79
C ASP A 76 17.01 -12.91 -6.93
N TRP A 77 16.21 -12.62 -5.90
CA TRP A 77 14.77 -12.87 -5.93
C TRP A 77 14.07 -12.03 -7.01
N ALA A 78 13.28 -12.72 -7.84
CA ALA A 78 12.39 -12.12 -8.82
C ALA A 78 11.11 -12.95 -9.00
N GLU A 79 9.96 -12.29 -9.08
CA GLU A 79 8.64 -12.92 -9.27
C GLU A 79 7.69 -11.95 -9.98
N ASP A 80 6.93 -12.41 -10.98
CA ASP A 80 5.95 -11.60 -11.73
C ASP A 80 6.48 -10.27 -12.28
N GLY A 81 7.75 -10.25 -12.72
CA GLY A 81 8.42 -9.03 -13.20
C GLY A 81 8.82 -8.04 -12.09
N MET A 82 8.66 -8.42 -10.82
CA MET A 82 9.12 -7.67 -9.66
C MET A 82 10.45 -8.27 -9.17
N THR A 83 11.45 -7.43 -8.89
CA THR A 83 12.71 -7.85 -8.25
C THR A 83 12.78 -7.35 -6.82
N LYS A 84 13.67 -7.92 -6.00
CA LYS A 84 13.93 -7.42 -4.64
C LYS A 84 14.37 -5.96 -4.67
N GLU A 85 15.29 -5.62 -5.56
CA GLU A 85 15.79 -4.25 -5.76
C GLU A 85 14.66 -3.29 -6.18
N GLY A 86 13.72 -3.77 -6.99
CA GLY A 86 12.51 -3.03 -7.36
C GLY A 86 11.61 -2.75 -6.15
N LEU A 87 11.37 -3.76 -5.32
CA LEU A 87 10.60 -3.60 -4.08
C LEU A 87 11.27 -2.62 -3.12
N GLU A 88 12.59 -2.69 -2.96
CA GLU A 88 13.34 -1.75 -2.13
C GLU A 88 13.27 -0.32 -2.66
N SER A 89 13.38 -0.14 -3.98
CA SER A 89 13.34 1.17 -4.63
C SER A 89 11.96 1.83 -4.48
N ILE A 90 10.89 1.06 -4.73
CA ILE A 90 9.52 1.54 -4.53
C ILE A 90 9.23 1.81 -3.04
N THR A 91 9.78 1.00 -2.14
CA THR A 91 9.65 1.24 -0.68
C THR A 91 10.36 2.53 -0.25
N LYS A 92 11.54 2.82 -0.80
CA LYS A 92 12.25 4.10 -0.57
C LYS A 92 11.45 5.29 -1.11
N ALA A 93 10.86 5.17 -2.31
CA ALA A 93 9.98 6.19 -2.87
C ALA A 93 8.75 6.44 -1.99
N ALA A 94 8.11 5.38 -1.50
CA ALA A 94 7.00 5.48 -0.54
C ALA A 94 7.43 6.19 0.76
N ALA A 95 8.59 5.84 1.32
CA ALA A 95 9.14 6.51 2.49
C ALA A 95 9.39 8.00 2.25
N PHE A 96 9.93 8.35 1.08
CA PHE A 96 10.15 9.75 0.68
C PHE A 96 8.83 10.51 0.57
N LEU A 97 7.82 9.93 -0.07
CA LEU A 97 6.48 10.52 -0.17
C LEU A 97 5.87 10.72 1.21
N VAL A 98 5.97 9.73 2.11
CA VAL A 98 5.53 9.89 3.50
C VAL A 98 6.28 11.03 4.18
N ALA A 99 7.60 11.10 4.07
CA ALA A 99 8.40 12.12 4.75
C ALA A 99 8.14 13.55 4.24
N ASN A 100 7.85 13.72 2.94
CA ASN A 100 7.86 15.04 2.28
C ASN A 100 6.52 15.52 1.75
N GLY A 101 5.50 14.66 1.61
CA GLY A 101 4.28 15.05 0.91
C GLY A 101 3.31 15.91 1.71
N HIS A 102 3.66 16.35 2.93
CA HIS A 102 2.88 17.38 3.61
C HIS A 102 3.35 18.77 3.12
N PRO A 103 2.45 19.71 2.79
CA PRO A 103 2.83 21.05 2.31
C PRO A 103 3.76 21.86 3.24
N LYS A 104 3.90 21.43 4.50
CA LYS A 104 4.77 22.03 5.53
C LYS A 104 6.05 21.23 5.83
N GLY A 105 6.38 20.20 5.02
CA GLY A 105 7.59 19.38 5.21
C GLY A 105 7.56 18.44 6.41
N THR A 106 6.37 18.09 6.91
CA THR A 106 6.19 17.10 7.99
C THR A 106 5.78 15.74 7.42
N PRO A 107 6.00 14.62 8.14
CA PRO A 107 5.53 13.33 7.68
C PRO A 107 4.00 13.32 7.46
N LEU A 108 3.56 12.84 6.30
CA LEU A 108 2.16 12.65 5.94
C LEU A 108 1.54 11.55 6.80
N CYS A 109 0.63 11.93 7.68
CA CYS A 109 -0.26 10.97 8.31
C CYS A 109 -1.54 10.77 7.48
N ALA A 110 -2.23 9.65 7.72
CA ALA A 110 -3.44 9.29 6.97
C ALA A 110 -4.55 10.34 7.08
N SER A 111 -4.66 11.00 8.25
CA SER A 111 -5.69 12.01 8.49
C SER A 111 -5.37 13.36 7.82
N ASP A 112 -4.10 13.71 7.60
CA ASP A 112 -3.73 14.96 6.93
C ASP A 112 -3.97 14.90 5.43
N MET A 113 -3.68 13.76 4.79
CA MET A 113 -4.00 13.57 3.38
C MET A 113 -5.52 13.48 3.14
N ALA A 114 -6.28 12.83 4.02
CA ALA A 114 -7.74 12.78 3.93
C ALA A 114 -8.38 14.19 3.97
N LYS A 115 -7.78 15.13 4.72
CA LYS A 115 -8.20 16.55 4.72
C LYS A 115 -7.86 17.24 3.40
N GLN A 116 -6.69 16.98 2.82
CA GLN A 116 -6.27 17.56 1.54
C GLN A 116 -7.15 17.09 0.38
N TYR A 117 -7.48 15.80 0.31
CA TYR A 117 -8.40 15.26 -0.72
C TYR A 117 -9.85 15.69 -0.55
N LYS A 118 -10.33 15.88 0.70
CA LYS A 118 -11.64 16.49 0.93
C LYS A 118 -11.68 17.95 0.49
N GLY A 119 -10.57 18.68 0.62
CA GLY A 119 -10.47 20.09 0.20
C GLY A 119 -10.40 20.30 -1.32
N GLN A 120 -9.96 19.30 -2.09
CA GLN A 120 -9.88 19.38 -3.55
C GLN A 120 -11.21 19.07 -4.28
N LYS A 121 -12.26 18.66 -3.57
CA LYS A 121 -13.61 18.46 -4.15
C LYS A 121 -14.43 19.75 -4.29
N THR A 122 -13.80 20.89 -4.45
CA THR A 122 -14.52 22.17 -4.61
C THR A 122 -13.85 23.03 -5.67
N VAL A 123 -14.06 22.66 -6.93
CA VAL A 123 -14.26 23.58 -8.06
C VAL A 123 -15.33 22.96 -8.96
#